data_AF-A0A9D8JQ24-F1
#
_entry.id   AF-A0A9D8JQ24-F1
#
_cell.length_a   1.000
_cell.length_b   1.000
_cell.length_c   1.000
_cell.angle_alpha   90.00
_cell.angle_beta   90.00
_cell.angle_gamma   90.00
#
_symmetry.space_group_name_H-M   'P 1'
#
loop_
_entity.id
_entity.type
_entity.pdbx_description
1 polymer ?
#
loop_
_entity_poly.entity_id
_entity_poly.type
_entity_poly.pdbx_seq_one_letter_code
_entity_poly.pdbx_strand_id
1 'polypeptide(L)'
;MPERLRPWFEEVRLHPDVEGGKLAMATFAIDFGGVLANSEGVPLVYRDSRAFWQATHLTGGIRRLLEEVLDRLSGKAGDRVLQLRSPFGGGKSHVLVALYHAAKDRKALEEGGRDCKSLPNPGKVQIAGIDGEKFDPTVGRKINGLTVHTLWGMLATQLGCYDIVKEHERVRSAPAGDPVKAMLGDKPVLILLDEVLQYVERAMTIPVGESNLGRQTLDFLQTLTTEVANSTKAVMVYSLQASTREALDNIGLLTMLDHLAARVDAKREPVVGDEILDVLKKRLLAQTPPPDVANQVANAIAQSVTQWKMAEAPDHGARRAAEDEKVRLAKRLETAYPFHVGLIDLMKERWASIPDFQRTRGALRFLAAVLHKAKRLTRQSVFVCPGDIPIDDADVRNAFFTEVGQREPFQSVLEHDFTGPNARVKRIDNQVAEQNPALASVRPAMRLATTILM
;
A
#
# COMPACT_ATOMS: atom_id res chain seq x y z
N MET A 1 31.96 -18.57 -23.66
CA MET A 1 30.69 -17.94 -24.05
C MET A 1 30.02 -17.50 -22.76
N PRO A 2 29.56 -16.24 -22.61
CA PRO A 2 28.77 -15.90 -21.43
C PRO A 2 27.56 -16.86 -21.40
N GLU A 3 27.31 -17.47 -20.25
CA GLU A 3 26.16 -18.33 -20.03
C GLU A 3 24.90 -17.64 -20.58
N ARG A 4 24.16 -18.36 -21.42
CA ARG A 4 22.91 -17.84 -21.97
C ARG A 4 21.94 -17.62 -20.82
N LEU A 5 21.69 -16.36 -20.46
CA LEU A 5 20.75 -16.01 -19.40
C LEU A 5 19.37 -16.62 -19.70
N ARG A 6 18.77 -17.25 -18.69
CA ARG A 6 17.46 -17.87 -18.82
C ARG A 6 16.34 -16.83 -18.75
N PRO A 7 15.21 -17.06 -19.45
CA PRO A 7 14.03 -16.21 -19.33
C PRO A 7 13.49 -16.15 -17.90
N TRP A 8 12.91 -15.01 -17.51
CA TRP A 8 12.44 -14.82 -16.12
C TRP A 8 11.41 -15.88 -15.68
N PHE A 9 10.60 -16.38 -16.61
CA PHE A 9 9.51 -17.31 -16.29
C PHE A 9 10.01 -18.72 -15.91
N GLU A 10 11.26 -19.06 -16.25
CA GLU A 10 11.91 -20.31 -15.85
C GLU A 10 12.49 -20.22 -14.43
N GLU A 11 12.91 -19.01 -14.03
CA GLU A 11 13.59 -18.74 -12.76
C GLU A 11 12.64 -18.32 -11.64
N VAL A 12 11.44 -17.85 -12.00
CA VAL A 12 10.49 -17.27 -11.07
C VAL A 12 9.19 -18.06 -11.00
N ARG A 13 8.79 -18.40 -9.78
CA ARG A 13 7.49 -19.00 -9.47
C ARG A 13 6.51 -17.90 -9.07
N LEU A 14 5.40 -17.82 -9.79
CA LEU A 14 4.32 -16.88 -9.49
C LEU A 14 3.51 -17.38 -8.29
N HIS A 15 2.90 -16.45 -7.55
CA HIS A 15 1.95 -16.83 -6.51
C HIS A 15 0.78 -17.62 -7.13
N PRO A 16 0.22 -18.66 -6.47
CA PRO A 16 -0.85 -19.49 -7.04
C PRO A 16 -2.05 -18.71 -7.57
N ASP A 17 -2.45 -17.63 -6.90
CA ASP A 17 -3.57 -16.77 -7.34
C ASP A 17 -3.24 -15.97 -8.62
N VAL A 18 -1.98 -15.56 -8.79
CA VAL A 18 -1.49 -14.92 -10.02
C VAL A 18 -1.42 -15.97 -11.13
N GLU A 19 -0.84 -17.13 -10.83
CA GLU A 19 -0.68 -18.21 -11.80
C GLU A 19 -2.03 -18.73 -12.32
N GLY A 20 -3.02 -18.87 -11.44
CA GLY A 20 -4.38 -19.27 -11.78
C GLY A 20 -5.22 -18.19 -12.48
N GLY A 21 -4.74 -16.94 -12.57
CA GLY A 21 -5.50 -15.82 -13.12
C GLY A 21 -6.72 -15.43 -12.28
N LYS A 22 -6.79 -15.90 -11.03
CA LYS A 22 -7.93 -15.75 -10.11
C LYS A 22 -7.75 -14.62 -9.13
N LEU A 23 -6.78 -13.75 -9.36
CA LEU A 23 -6.43 -12.69 -8.42
C LEU A 23 -7.57 -11.68 -8.32
N ALA A 24 -8.49 -11.92 -7.39
CA ALA A 24 -9.68 -11.10 -7.25
C ALA A 24 -9.26 -9.69 -6.84
N MET A 25 -9.85 -8.67 -7.48
CA MET A 25 -9.55 -7.27 -7.18
C MET A 25 -9.74 -6.91 -5.70
N ALA A 26 -10.65 -7.60 -5.01
CA ALA A 26 -10.91 -7.47 -3.58
C ALA A 26 -9.76 -7.98 -2.68
N THR A 27 -8.88 -8.86 -3.18
CA THR A 27 -7.81 -9.49 -2.39
C THR A 27 -6.77 -8.50 -1.88
N PHE A 28 -6.68 -7.29 -2.47
CA PHE A 28 -5.74 -6.25 -2.04
C PHE A 28 -6.41 -5.06 -1.36
N ALA A 29 -7.74 -5.04 -1.28
CA ALA A 29 -8.47 -4.06 -0.50
C ALA A 29 -8.53 -4.56 0.94
N ILE A 30 -7.92 -3.80 1.85
CA ILE A 30 -7.95 -4.14 3.27
C ILE A 30 -9.15 -3.48 3.89
N ASP A 31 -10.02 -4.32 4.43
CA ASP A 31 -11.18 -3.90 5.20
C ASP A 31 -10.81 -3.90 6.69
N PHE A 32 -10.35 -2.76 7.20
CA PHE A 32 -9.92 -2.65 8.60
C PHE A 32 -11.06 -2.95 9.57
N GLY A 33 -12.26 -2.37 9.37
CA GLY A 33 -13.41 -2.65 10.21
C GLY A 33 -13.84 -4.12 10.20
N GLY A 34 -13.71 -4.80 9.05
CA GLY A 34 -13.97 -6.22 8.90
C GLY A 34 -12.92 -7.09 9.60
N VAL A 35 -11.64 -6.69 9.61
CA VAL A 35 -10.58 -7.33 10.40
C VAL A 35 -10.86 -7.22 11.89
N LEU A 36 -11.20 -6.02 12.38
CA LEU A 36 -11.56 -5.80 13.79
C LEU A 36 -12.75 -6.65 14.22
N ALA A 37 -13.74 -6.81 13.34
CA ALA A 37 -14.93 -7.63 13.56
C ALA A 37 -14.71 -9.13 13.32
N ASN A 38 -13.53 -9.54 12.85
CA ASN A 38 -13.24 -10.90 12.38
C ASN A 38 -14.26 -11.44 11.35
N SER A 39 -14.76 -10.57 10.47
CA SER A 39 -15.87 -10.86 9.55
C SER A 39 -15.52 -11.93 8.50
N GLU A 40 -16.41 -12.91 8.28
CA GLU A 40 -16.16 -14.02 7.34
C GLU A 40 -15.86 -13.59 5.91
N GLY A 41 -16.41 -12.46 5.46
CA GLY A 41 -16.16 -11.88 4.14
C GLY A 41 -14.76 -11.29 3.94
N VAL A 42 -13.96 -11.13 4.99
CA VAL A 42 -12.58 -10.65 4.87
C VAL A 42 -11.63 -11.84 4.63
N PRO A 43 -10.69 -11.76 3.67
CA PRO A 43 -9.72 -12.83 3.46
C PRO A 43 -8.94 -13.22 4.73
N LEU A 44 -8.69 -14.52 4.92
CA LEU A 44 -7.95 -15.04 6.08
C LEU A 44 -6.57 -14.42 6.23
N VAL A 45 -5.91 -14.08 5.13
CA VAL A 45 -4.60 -13.41 5.10
C VAL A 45 -4.58 -12.06 5.83
N TYR A 46 -5.75 -11.44 6.06
CA TYR A 46 -5.87 -10.19 6.81
C TYR A 46 -6.48 -10.34 8.20
N ARG A 47 -7.19 -11.45 8.49
CA ARG A 47 -7.83 -11.67 9.80
C ARG A 47 -6.98 -12.49 10.76
N ASP A 48 -6.17 -13.41 10.23
CA ASP A 48 -5.28 -14.25 11.01
C ASP A 48 -3.89 -13.61 11.12
N SER A 49 -3.39 -13.45 12.35
CA SER A 49 -2.12 -12.78 12.62
C SER A 49 -0.94 -13.49 11.94
N ARG A 50 -0.90 -14.83 11.96
CA ARG A 50 0.20 -15.59 11.37
C ARG A 50 0.19 -15.49 9.85
N ALA A 51 -0.96 -15.69 9.22
CA ALA A 51 -1.12 -15.54 7.78
C ALA A 51 -0.77 -14.11 7.32
N PHE A 52 -1.17 -13.10 8.10
CA PHE A 52 -0.83 -11.71 7.82
C PHE A 52 0.68 -11.47 7.77
N TRP A 53 1.43 -11.90 8.79
CA TRP A 53 2.89 -11.71 8.83
C TRP A 53 3.63 -12.52 7.77
N GLN A 54 3.14 -13.71 7.41
CA GLN A 54 3.72 -14.51 6.32
C GLN A 54 3.57 -13.84 4.95
N ALA A 55 2.44 -13.16 4.72
CA ALA A 55 2.13 -12.49 3.46
C ALA A 55 2.61 -11.03 3.39
N THR A 56 3.00 -10.44 4.51
CA THR A 56 3.39 -9.03 4.60
C THR A 56 4.90 -8.86 4.46
N HIS A 57 5.32 -7.92 3.62
CA HIS A 57 6.70 -7.48 3.58
C HIS A 57 6.88 -6.30 4.53
N LEU A 58 7.82 -6.42 5.47
CA LEU A 58 8.09 -5.37 6.44
C LEU A 58 9.04 -4.34 5.83
N THR A 59 8.48 -3.32 5.18
CA THR A 59 9.25 -2.19 4.67
C THR A 59 9.95 -1.44 5.82
N GLY A 60 11.00 -0.68 5.52
CA GLY A 60 11.68 0.15 6.53
C GLY A 60 10.75 1.21 7.13
N GLY A 61 9.77 1.72 6.37
CA GLY A 61 8.68 2.57 6.88
C GLY A 61 7.80 1.87 7.92
N ILE A 62 7.23 0.70 7.59
CA ILE A 62 6.38 -0.07 8.51
C ILE A 62 7.17 -0.52 9.73
N ARG A 63 8.41 -1.00 9.56
CA ARG A 63 9.28 -1.43 10.65
C ARG A 63 9.49 -0.32 11.67
N ARG A 64 9.94 0.86 11.23
CA ARG A 64 10.20 2.00 12.11
C ARG A 64 8.95 2.42 12.87
N LEU A 65 7.80 2.40 12.20
CA LEU A 65 6.53 2.71 12.86
C LEU A 65 6.14 1.66 13.91
N LEU A 66 6.32 0.36 13.63
CA LEU A 66 6.09 -0.70 14.62
C LEU A 66 7.05 -0.56 15.80
N GLU A 67 8.33 -0.32 15.55
CA GLU A 67 9.34 -0.08 16.59
C GLU A 67 8.93 1.10 17.49
N GLU A 68 8.58 2.24 16.88
CA GLU A 68 8.12 3.44 17.58
C GLU A 68 6.89 3.15 18.44
N VAL A 69 5.83 2.59 17.86
CA VAL A 69 4.57 2.32 18.58
C VAL A 69 4.78 1.32 19.72
N LEU A 70 5.48 0.21 19.47
CA LEU A 70 5.70 -0.82 20.49
C LEU A 70 6.61 -0.31 21.62
N ASP A 71 7.56 0.56 21.33
CA ASP A 71 8.38 1.23 22.36
C ASP A 71 7.58 2.21 23.22
N ARG A 72 6.70 3.02 22.61
CA ARG A 72 5.80 3.93 23.35
C ARG A 72 4.83 3.17 24.26
N LEU A 73 4.28 2.05 23.78
CA LEU A 73 3.43 1.16 24.56
C LEU A 73 4.21 0.54 25.74
N SER A 74 5.52 0.36 25.59
CA SER A 74 6.43 -0.13 26.64
C SER A 74 6.84 0.93 27.67
N GLY A 75 6.40 2.18 27.52
CA GLY A 75 6.73 3.27 28.46
C GLY A 75 7.83 4.22 28.02
N LYS A 76 8.47 4.02 26.86
CA LYS A 76 9.57 4.87 26.41
C LYS A 76 9.09 6.24 25.94
N ALA A 77 9.94 7.27 26.06
CA ALA A 77 9.64 8.66 25.69
C ALA A 77 9.70 8.94 24.17
N GLY A 78 8.71 9.64 23.63
CA GLY A 78 8.60 10.04 22.22
C GLY A 78 7.14 10.30 21.83
N ASP A 79 6.86 10.53 20.55
CA ASP A 79 5.54 10.89 20.06
C ASP A 79 4.54 9.72 20.20
N ARG A 80 3.33 10.02 20.68
CA ARG A 80 2.27 9.02 20.98
C ARG A 80 1.05 9.17 20.12
N VAL A 81 0.92 10.29 19.43
CA VAL A 81 -0.15 10.55 18.48
C VAL A 81 0.50 10.58 17.09
N LEU A 82 0.17 9.59 16.27
CA LEU A 82 0.82 9.35 14.99
C LEU A 82 -0.19 9.44 13.85
N GLN A 83 0.08 10.36 12.92
CA GLN A 83 -0.72 10.54 11.72
C GLN A 83 -0.13 9.73 10.57
N LEU A 84 -0.91 8.78 10.04
CA LEU A 84 -0.60 8.08 8.80
C LEU A 84 -0.95 8.98 7.63
N ARG A 85 0.07 9.55 7.01
CA ARG A 85 -0.06 10.20 5.71
C ARG A 85 0.43 9.25 4.63
N SER A 86 -0.42 9.06 3.63
CA SER A 86 0.02 8.53 2.35
C SER A 86 -0.24 9.66 1.38
N PRO A 87 0.80 10.44 1.00
CA PRO A 87 0.61 11.58 0.11
C PRO A 87 0.00 11.16 -1.24
N PHE A 88 0.02 9.86 -1.56
CA PHE A 88 -0.41 9.38 -2.87
C PHE A 88 -1.10 8.00 -2.89
N GLY A 89 -1.89 7.70 -1.86
CA GLY A 89 -2.77 6.52 -1.82
C GLY A 89 -2.07 5.20 -1.51
N GLY A 90 -2.72 4.38 -0.68
CA GLY A 90 -2.29 3.01 -0.35
C GLY A 90 -1.47 2.88 0.94
N GLY A 91 -1.66 1.74 1.63
CA GLY A 91 -0.84 1.29 2.78
C GLY A 91 -1.35 1.66 4.18
N LYS A 92 -2.25 2.64 4.34
CA LYS A 92 -2.72 3.10 5.67
C LYS A 92 -3.47 2.01 6.44
N SER A 93 -4.55 1.47 5.88
CA SER A 93 -5.29 0.37 6.49
C SER A 93 -4.43 -0.88 6.67
N HIS A 94 -3.47 -1.13 5.76
CA HIS A 94 -2.49 -2.21 5.93
C HIS A 94 -1.61 -2.02 7.17
N VAL A 95 -1.13 -0.80 7.40
CA VAL A 95 -0.35 -0.43 8.58
C VAL A 95 -1.19 -0.54 9.85
N LEU A 96 -2.43 -0.08 9.84
CA LEU A 96 -3.32 -0.22 10.99
C LEU A 96 -3.56 -1.71 11.33
N VAL A 97 -3.76 -2.56 10.32
CA VAL A 97 -3.85 -4.02 10.50
C VAL A 97 -2.53 -4.61 11.02
N ALA A 98 -1.38 -4.15 10.53
CA ALA A 98 -0.07 -4.59 11.03
C ALA A 98 0.12 -4.24 12.51
N LEU A 99 -0.23 -3.01 12.92
CA LEU A 99 -0.19 -2.57 14.31
C LEU A 99 -1.16 -3.37 15.18
N TYR A 100 -2.36 -3.62 14.69
CA TYR A 100 -3.36 -4.46 15.35
C TYR A 100 -2.82 -5.87 15.62
N HIS A 101 -2.27 -6.56 14.61
CA HIS A 101 -1.72 -7.91 14.78
C HIS A 101 -0.48 -7.93 15.66
N ALA A 102 0.41 -6.93 15.54
CA ALA A 102 1.62 -6.84 16.35
C ALA A 102 1.31 -6.70 17.85
N ALA A 103 0.30 -5.89 18.19
CA ALA A 103 -0.13 -5.69 19.57
C ALA A 103 -0.98 -6.86 20.10
N LYS A 104 -1.74 -7.55 19.23
CA LYS A 104 -2.67 -8.62 19.60
C LYS A 104 -1.97 -9.96 19.83
N ASP A 105 -1.02 -10.32 18.98
CA ASP A 105 -0.42 -11.66 18.96
C ASP A 105 1.10 -11.58 18.75
N ARG A 106 1.82 -11.48 19.87
CA ARG A 106 3.28 -11.41 19.87
C ARG A 106 3.92 -12.66 19.26
N LYS A 107 3.34 -13.84 19.46
CA LYS A 107 3.89 -15.10 18.96
C LYS A 107 3.82 -15.13 17.44
N ALA A 108 2.67 -14.78 16.87
CA ALA A 108 2.51 -14.70 15.41
C ALA A 108 3.44 -13.65 14.79
N LEU A 109 3.66 -12.51 15.46
CA LEU A 109 4.63 -11.50 15.02
C LEU A 109 6.04 -12.08 14.92
N GLU A 110 6.51 -12.77 15.96
CA GLU A 110 7.85 -13.38 15.98
C GLU A 110 8.05 -14.47 14.92
N GLU A 111 6.98 -15.16 14.54
CA GLU A 111 6.99 -16.12 13.44
C GLU A 111 7.09 -15.46 12.05
N GLY A 112 6.85 -14.14 11.96
CA GLY A 112 6.99 -13.33 10.74
C GLY A 112 8.43 -13.16 10.25
N GLY A 113 9.44 -13.52 11.05
CA GLY A 113 10.85 -13.53 10.65
C GLY A 113 11.76 -12.74 11.60
N ARG A 114 13.07 -12.69 11.27
CA ARG A 114 14.09 -12.07 12.15
C ARG A 114 13.81 -10.60 12.47
N ASP A 115 13.40 -9.82 11.48
CA ASP A 115 13.12 -8.39 11.68
C ASP A 115 11.92 -8.16 12.62
N CYS A 116 10.91 -9.04 12.55
CA CYS A 116 9.76 -8.99 13.46
C CYS A 116 10.15 -9.39 14.89
N LYS A 117 11.07 -10.36 15.06
CA LYS A 117 11.58 -10.77 16.39
C LYS A 117 12.31 -9.65 17.12
N SER A 118 13.03 -8.81 16.39
CA SER A 118 13.76 -7.68 16.98
C SER A 118 12.87 -6.53 17.46
N LEU A 119 11.57 -6.55 17.13
CA LEU A 119 10.65 -5.48 17.54
C LEU A 119 10.43 -5.49 19.07
N PRO A 120 10.24 -4.32 19.70
CA PRO A 120 9.95 -4.21 21.13
C PRO A 120 8.72 -5.01 21.56
N ASN A 121 8.70 -5.43 22.82
CA ASN A 121 7.58 -6.19 23.39
C ASN A 121 6.94 -5.40 24.56
N PRO A 122 5.78 -4.76 24.34
CA PRO A 122 5.07 -4.02 25.38
C PRO A 122 4.29 -4.90 26.35
N GLY A 123 4.34 -6.23 26.20
CA GLY A 123 3.51 -7.16 26.96
C GLY A 123 2.07 -7.15 26.48
N LYS A 124 1.11 -7.27 27.40
CA LYS A 124 -0.31 -7.31 27.06
C LYS A 124 -0.83 -5.90 26.77
N VAL A 125 -1.34 -5.68 25.57
CA VAL A 125 -1.89 -4.40 25.09
C VAL A 125 -3.41 -4.49 25.00
N GLN A 126 -4.11 -3.46 25.48
CA GLN A 126 -5.53 -3.25 25.17
C GLN A 126 -5.64 -2.50 23.84
N ILE A 127 -6.45 -3.00 22.92
CA ILE A 127 -6.54 -2.45 21.57
C ILE A 127 -7.97 -2.00 21.33
N ALA A 128 -8.14 -0.77 20.85
CA ALA A 128 -9.41 -0.24 20.37
C ALA A 128 -9.25 0.29 18.95
N GLY A 129 -10.09 -0.19 18.04
CA GLY A 129 -10.04 0.15 16.62
C GLY A 129 -11.38 0.69 16.12
N ILE A 130 -11.34 1.73 15.29
CA ILE A 130 -12.53 2.27 14.62
C ILE A 130 -12.23 2.44 13.14
N ASP A 131 -13.19 2.02 12.33
CA ASP A 131 -13.27 2.31 10.90
C ASP A 131 -14.40 3.32 10.73
N GLY A 132 -14.05 4.57 10.43
CA GLY A 132 -14.99 5.69 10.33
C GLY A 132 -15.90 5.61 9.11
N GLU A 133 -15.50 4.91 8.05
CA GLU A 133 -16.36 4.63 6.90
C GLU A 133 -17.49 3.67 7.27
N LYS A 134 -17.23 2.71 8.16
CA LYS A 134 -18.21 1.68 8.55
C LYS A 134 -19.00 2.00 9.81
N PHE A 135 -18.52 2.91 10.63
CA PHE A 135 -19.21 3.27 11.86
C PHE A 135 -20.29 4.33 11.58
N ASP A 136 -21.56 3.93 11.71
CA ASP A 136 -22.70 4.82 11.51
C ASP A 136 -23.11 5.48 12.84
N PRO A 137 -23.03 6.81 12.97
CA PRO A 137 -23.46 7.51 14.18
C PRO A 137 -24.99 7.56 14.37
N THR A 138 -25.77 7.33 13.32
CA THR A 138 -27.24 7.36 13.36
C THR A 138 -27.78 6.07 13.95
N VAL A 139 -27.48 4.94 13.31
CA VAL A 139 -27.93 3.61 13.75
C VAL A 139 -27.10 3.12 14.94
N GLY A 140 -25.85 3.55 15.03
CA GLY A 140 -24.90 3.01 15.99
C GLY A 140 -24.48 1.60 15.63
N ARG A 141 -23.67 1.00 16.50
CA ARG A 141 -23.15 -0.36 16.34
C ARG A 141 -23.37 -1.15 17.60
N LYS A 142 -23.83 -2.39 17.45
CA LYS A 142 -23.99 -3.32 18.55
C LYS A 142 -22.66 -3.98 18.89
N ILE A 143 -22.21 -3.84 20.14
CA ILE A 143 -20.99 -4.45 20.66
C ILE A 143 -21.21 -4.82 22.14
N ASN A 144 -20.87 -6.05 22.53
CA ASN A 144 -21.04 -6.56 23.90
C ASN A 144 -22.46 -6.34 24.49
N GLY A 145 -23.50 -6.40 23.66
CA GLY A 145 -24.89 -6.18 24.07
C GLY A 145 -25.31 -4.71 24.18
N LEU A 146 -24.40 -3.76 24.01
CA LEU A 146 -24.65 -2.32 23.97
C LEU A 146 -24.78 -1.84 22.53
N THR A 147 -25.62 -0.85 22.28
CA THR A 147 -25.62 -0.08 21.03
C THR A 147 -24.92 1.23 21.28
N VAL A 148 -23.80 1.46 20.60
CA VAL A 148 -22.98 2.67 20.73
C VAL A 148 -23.00 3.47 19.43
N HIS A 149 -23.15 4.77 19.55
CA HIS A 149 -23.26 5.71 18.45
C HIS A 149 -22.02 6.61 18.32
N THR A 150 -21.28 6.82 19.42
CA THR A 150 -20.19 7.79 19.47
C THR A 150 -18.81 7.16 19.45
N LEU A 151 -17.78 7.91 19.04
CA LEU A 151 -16.39 7.44 19.08
C LEU A 151 -15.97 7.07 20.50
N TRP A 152 -16.29 7.89 21.50
CA TRP A 152 -15.92 7.61 22.89
C TRP A 152 -16.64 6.38 23.44
N GLY A 153 -17.94 6.21 23.14
CA GLY A 153 -18.69 5.02 23.53
C GLY A 153 -18.12 3.75 22.89
N MET A 154 -17.74 3.82 21.62
CA MET A 154 -17.08 2.73 20.89
C MET A 154 -15.73 2.36 21.51
N LEU A 155 -14.85 3.34 21.72
CA LEU A 155 -13.52 3.11 22.31
C LEU A 155 -13.65 2.56 23.73
N ALA A 156 -14.48 3.17 24.58
CA ALA A 156 -14.66 2.74 25.97
C ALA A 156 -15.24 1.31 26.04
N THR A 157 -16.14 0.93 25.14
CA THR A 157 -16.68 -0.43 25.12
C THR A 157 -15.63 -1.46 24.72
N GLN A 158 -14.79 -1.15 23.73
CA GLN A 158 -13.68 -2.04 23.33
C GLN A 158 -12.59 -2.16 24.40
N LEU A 159 -12.35 -1.08 25.17
CA LEU A 159 -11.41 -1.06 26.29
C LEU A 159 -11.99 -1.66 27.58
N GLY A 160 -13.29 -1.97 27.62
CA GLY A 160 -13.97 -2.56 28.79
C GLY A 160 -14.28 -1.56 29.90
N CYS A 161 -14.40 -0.27 29.58
CA CYS A 161 -14.59 0.83 30.52
C CYS A 161 -15.79 1.73 30.16
N TYR A 162 -16.81 1.18 29.48
CA TYR A 162 -18.00 1.91 29.03
C TYR A 162 -18.70 2.72 30.12
N ASP A 163 -18.73 2.22 31.36
CA ASP A 163 -19.40 2.91 32.48
C ASP A 163 -18.85 4.33 32.74
N ILE A 164 -17.59 4.58 32.41
CA ILE A 164 -16.95 5.92 32.53
C ILE A 164 -17.66 6.95 31.63
N VAL A 165 -18.11 6.52 30.45
CA VAL A 165 -18.69 7.39 29.41
C VAL A 165 -20.17 7.13 29.16
N LYS A 166 -20.82 6.31 29.97
CA LYS A 166 -22.21 5.90 29.77
C LYS A 166 -23.17 7.09 29.66
N GLU A 167 -23.00 8.09 30.52
CA GLU A 167 -23.82 9.29 30.48
C GLU A 167 -23.49 10.15 29.24
N HIS A 168 -22.21 10.29 28.90
CA HIS A 168 -21.74 10.99 27.70
C HIS A 168 -22.28 10.37 26.40
N GLU A 169 -22.33 9.03 26.31
CA GLU A 169 -22.98 8.30 25.22
C GLU A 169 -24.48 8.60 25.15
N ARG A 170 -25.18 8.57 26.30
CA ARG A 170 -26.62 8.82 26.39
C ARG A 170 -27.01 10.22 25.91
N VAL A 171 -26.25 11.24 26.32
CA VAL A 171 -26.54 12.64 25.96
C VAL A 171 -25.80 13.10 24.70
N ARG A 172 -24.95 12.24 24.12
CA ARG A 172 -24.11 12.53 22.94
C ARG A 172 -23.20 13.75 23.10
N SER A 173 -22.74 14.00 24.33
CA SER A 173 -21.84 15.11 24.67
C SER A 173 -20.45 14.58 24.99
N ALA A 174 -19.41 15.22 24.44
CA ALA A 174 -18.04 14.77 24.53
C ALA A 174 -17.56 14.69 26.00
N PRO A 175 -16.86 13.62 26.40
CA PRO A 175 -16.20 13.58 27.70
C PRO A 175 -15.02 14.56 27.75
N ALA A 176 -14.82 15.18 28.92
CA ALA A 176 -13.66 16.02 29.21
C ALA A 176 -12.40 15.17 29.51
N GLY A 177 -11.28 15.84 29.85
CA GLY A 177 -9.98 15.19 30.07
C GLY A 177 -9.99 14.07 31.11
N ASP A 178 -10.62 14.26 32.28
CA ASP A 178 -10.59 13.28 33.37
C ASP A 178 -11.23 11.92 32.99
N PRO A 179 -12.45 11.85 32.41
CA PRO A 179 -12.99 10.60 31.89
C PRO A 179 -12.11 9.97 30.81
N VAL A 180 -11.54 10.77 29.89
CA VAL A 180 -10.70 10.25 28.81
C VAL A 180 -9.40 9.66 29.35
N LYS A 181 -8.76 10.34 30.30
CA LYS A 181 -7.60 9.83 31.02
C LYS A 181 -7.90 8.53 31.76
N ALA A 182 -9.06 8.45 32.41
CA ALA A 182 -9.52 7.25 33.09
C ALA A 182 -9.77 6.07 32.11
N MET A 183 -10.23 6.35 30.87
CA MET A 183 -10.34 5.34 29.82
C MET A 183 -8.99 4.75 29.40
N LEU A 184 -7.93 5.59 29.36
CA LEU A 184 -6.58 5.16 28.99
C LEU A 184 -5.91 4.33 30.10
N GLY A 185 -6.10 4.72 31.37
CA GLY A 185 -5.54 4.02 32.53
C GLY A 185 -4.02 3.83 32.50
N ASP A 186 -3.52 2.85 33.27
CA ASP A 186 -2.07 2.58 33.44
C ASP A 186 -1.56 1.38 32.62
N LYS A 187 -2.44 0.74 31.85
CA LYS A 187 -2.09 -0.40 30.98
C LYS A 187 -1.66 0.11 29.60
N PRO A 188 -0.88 -0.65 28.83
CA PRO A 188 -0.62 -0.31 27.44
C PRO A 188 -1.91 -0.29 26.62
N VAL A 189 -2.21 0.84 25.99
CA VAL A 189 -3.41 1.05 25.17
C VAL A 189 -3.01 1.49 23.77
N LEU A 190 -3.47 0.75 22.76
CA LEU A 190 -3.32 1.11 21.35
C LEU A 190 -4.68 1.49 20.76
N ILE A 191 -4.81 2.73 20.29
CA ILE A 191 -5.99 3.25 19.61
C ILE A 191 -5.67 3.36 18.12
N LEU A 192 -6.51 2.77 17.27
CA LEU A 192 -6.36 2.75 15.81
C LEU A 192 -7.61 3.34 15.15
N LEU A 193 -7.46 4.46 14.44
CA LEU A 193 -8.59 5.15 13.80
C LEU A 193 -8.36 5.21 12.28
N ASP A 194 -9.14 4.47 11.51
CA ASP A 194 -9.14 4.54 10.04
C ASP A 194 -10.27 5.45 9.57
N GLU A 195 -10.01 6.32 8.59
CA GLU A 195 -11.03 7.13 7.91
C GLU A 195 -11.96 7.92 8.87
N VAL A 196 -11.39 8.44 9.96
CA VAL A 196 -12.18 9.12 11.02
C VAL A 196 -12.97 10.32 10.51
N LEU A 197 -12.50 10.95 9.43
CA LEU A 197 -13.17 12.09 8.81
C LEU A 197 -14.57 11.72 8.30
N GLN A 198 -14.73 10.55 7.67
CA GLN A 198 -16.03 10.11 7.14
C GLN A 198 -17.08 9.96 8.25
N TYR A 199 -16.66 9.50 9.43
CA TYR A 199 -17.54 9.45 10.59
C TYR A 199 -17.94 10.86 11.05
N VAL A 200 -16.98 11.79 11.13
CA VAL A 200 -17.26 13.17 11.57
C VAL A 200 -18.25 13.86 10.64
N GLU A 201 -18.10 13.70 9.32
CA GLU A 201 -19.00 14.28 8.33
C GLU A 201 -20.44 13.80 8.51
N ARG A 202 -20.63 12.49 8.70
CA ARG A 202 -21.96 11.93 8.99
C ARG A 202 -22.50 12.41 10.33
N ALA A 203 -21.65 12.48 11.35
CA ALA A 203 -22.02 12.94 12.68
C ALA A 203 -22.42 14.42 12.71
N MET A 204 -21.92 15.26 11.80
CA MET A 204 -22.36 16.67 11.69
C MET A 204 -23.85 16.82 11.34
N THR A 205 -24.45 15.80 10.74
CA THR A 205 -25.89 15.80 10.40
C THR A 205 -26.80 15.51 11.60
N ILE A 206 -26.23 15.12 12.75
CA ILE A 206 -26.99 14.71 13.94
C ILE A 206 -26.99 15.86 14.97
N PRO A 207 -28.16 16.47 15.26
CA PRO A 207 -28.26 17.57 16.22
C PRO A 207 -28.03 17.08 17.66
N VAL A 208 -27.34 17.90 18.46
CA VAL A 208 -27.10 17.69 19.89
C VAL A 208 -27.18 19.04 20.61
N GLY A 209 -28.27 19.29 21.34
CA GLY A 209 -28.52 20.60 21.95
C GLY A 209 -28.53 21.71 20.90
N GLU A 210 -27.76 22.78 21.13
CA GLU A 210 -27.57 23.89 20.17
C GLU A 210 -26.45 23.63 19.15
N SER A 211 -25.88 22.43 19.14
CA SER A 211 -24.74 22.01 18.30
C SER A 211 -25.08 20.73 17.53
N ASN A 212 -24.06 20.02 17.05
CA ASN A 212 -24.17 18.69 16.42
C ASN A 212 -23.12 17.71 16.95
N LEU A 213 -23.36 16.42 16.73
CA LEU A 213 -22.48 15.35 17.18
C LEU A 213 -21.10 15.41 16.51
N GLY A 214 -21.02 15.92 15.28
CA GLY A 214 -19.75 16.14 14.58
C GLY A 214 -18.82 17.10 15.35
N ARG A 215 -19.34 18.23 15.84
CA ARG A 215 -18.60 19.16 16.69
C ARG A 215 -18.19 18.53 18.03
N GLN A 216 -19.10 17.80 18.69
CA GLN A 216 -18.76 17.03 19.89
C GLN A 216 -17.66 15.99 19.62
N THR A 217 -17.69 15.36 18.45
CA THR A 217 -16.67 14.39 18.04
C THR A 217 -15.31 15.06 17.86
N LEU A 218 -15.27 16.26 17.25
CA LEU A 218 -14.04 17.04 17.15
C LEU A 218 -13.49 17.39 18.53
N ASP A 219 -14.33 17.89 19.44
CA ASP A 219 -13.94 18.23 20.82
C ASP A 219 -13.37 17.01 21.56
N PHE A 220 -14.00 15.84 21.39
CA PHE A 220 -13.48 14.57 21.90
C PHE A 220 -12.13 14.21 21.30
N LEU A 221 -11.93 14.35 19.99
CA LEU A 221 -10.65 14.06 19.34
C LEU A 221 -9.52 14.96 19.88
N GLN A 222 -9.77 16.25 20.14
CA GLN A 222 -8.75 17.14 20.74
C GLN A 222 -8.39 16.71 22.17
N THR A 223 -9.41 16.31 22.94
CA THR A 223 -9.23 15.83 24.30
C THR A 223 -8.45 14.52 24.29
N LEU A 224 -8.80 13.59 23.41
CA LEU A 224 -8.15 12.31 23.24
C LEU A 224 -6.69 12.45 22.80
N THR A 225 -6.38 13.31 21.81
CA THR A 225 -4.99 13.55 21.40
C THR A 225 -4.16 14.08 22.57
N THR A 226 -4.70 15.01 23.36
CA THR A 226 -4.02 15.60 24.52
C THR A 226 -3.76 14.56 25.61
N GLU A 227 -4.75 13.76 25.98
CA GLU A 227 -4.59 12.74 27.03
C GLU A 227 -3.68 11.59 26.58
N VAL A 228 -3.71 11.20 25.30
CA VAL A 228 -2.78 10.20 24.75
C VAL A 228 -1.34 10.75 24.75
N ALA A 229 -1.14 12.01 24.37
CA ALA A 229 0.17 12.66 24.41
C ALA A 229 0.78 12.69 25.82
N ASN A 230 -0.05 12.93 26.83
CA ASN A 230 0.35 12.98 28.24
C ASN A 230 0.44 11.60 28.92
N SER A 231 -0.03 10.53 28.26
CA SER A 231 0.03 9.18 28.79
C SER A 231 1.46 8.64 28.79
N THR A 232 1.74 7.67 29.66
CA THR A 232 3.01 6.92 29.65
C THR A 232 2.93 5.66 28.80
N LYS A 233 1.74 5.14 28.50
CA LYS A 233 1.57 3.83 27.82
C LYS A 233 0.45 3.78 26.79
N ALA A 234 -0.25 4.89 26.55
CA ALA A 234 -1.19 4.99 25.43
C ALA A 234 -0.48 5.45 24.15
N VAL A 235 -0.94 4.93 23.01
CA VAL A 235 -0.55 5.35 21.66
C VAL A 235 -1.80 5.39 20.79
N MET A 236 -1.93 6.45 20.00
CA MET A 236 -2.98 6.60 19.00
C MET A 236 -2.35 6.72 17.62
N VAL A 237 -2.82 5.88 16.69
CA VAL A 237 -2.46 5.95 15.28
C VAL A 237 -3.73 6.17 14.48
N TYR A 238 -3.75 7.20 13.64
CA TYR A 238 -4.93 7.52 12.85
C TYR A 238 -4.60 7.82 11.39
N SER A 239 -5.56 7.59 10.50
CA SER A 239 -5.44 7.85 9.08
C SER A 239 -6.39 8.99 8.67
N LEU A 240 -5.90 9.88 7.80
CA LEU A 240 -6.73 10.85 7.08
C LEU A 240 -6.54 10.63 5.58
N GLN A 241 -7.63 10.62 4.81
CA GLN A 241 -7.56 10.76 3.35
C GLN A 241 -7.05 12.16 3.00
N ALA A 242 -5.92 12.21 2.30
CA ALA A 242 -5.28 13.46 1.89
C ALA A 242 -5.84 13.99 0.56
N SER A 243 -6.91 13.39 0.03
CA SER A 243 -7.44 13.79 -1.28
C SER A 243 -8.26 15.07 -1.11
N THR A 244 -7.74 16.16 -1.66
CA THR A 244 -8.39 17.48 -1.73
C THR A 244 -9.67 17.50 -2.56
N ARG A 245 -10.05 16.37 -3.18
CA ARG A 245 -11.27 16.22 -3.99
C ARG A 245 -12.42 15.54 -3.27
N GLU A 246 -12.18 14.62 -2.32
CA GLU A 246 -13.28 14.05 -1.52
C GLU A 246 -13.79 15.06 -0.49
N ALA A 247 -12.91 15.94 0.00
CA ALA A 247 -13.25 17.01 0.94
C ALA A 247 -13.70 18.33 0.26
N LEU A 248 -14.29 18.25 -0.93
CA LEU A 248 -14.76 19.43 -1.68
C LEU A 248 -15.71 20.33 -0.88
N ASP A 249 -16.40 19.80 0.14
CA ASP A 249 -17.28 20.56 1.03
C ASP A 249 -16.70 20.87 2.43
N ASN A 250 -15.51 20.37 2.79
CA ASN A 250 -15.03 20.35 4.18
C ASN A 250 -13.52 20.64 4.36
N ILE A 251 -12.94 21.48 3.50
CA ILE A 251 -11.56 21.96 3.64
C ILE A 251 -11.32 22.54 5.06
N GLY A 252 -12.31 23.20 5.66
CA GLY A 252 -12.23 23.72 7.03
C GLY A 252 -12.12 22.63 8.10
N LEU A 253 -12.78 21.48 7.91
CA LEU A 253 -12.75 20.35 8.84
C LEU A 253 -11.42 19.61 8.78
N LEU A 254 -10.89 19.40 7.57
CA LEU A 254 -9.53 18.90 7.36
C LEU A 254 -8.49 19.82 8.01
N THR A 255 -8.64 21.14 7.81
CA THR A 255 -7.74 22.14 8.39
C THR A 255 -7.84 22.15 9.92
N MET A 256 -9.04 22.00 10.49
CA MET A 256 -9.20 21.82 11.94
C MET A 256 -8.53 20.55 12.44
N LEU A 257 -8.74 19.38 11.81
CA LEU A 257 -8.08 18.13 12.21
C LEU A 257 -6.55 18.21 12.05
N ASP A 258 -6.06 18.83 10.98
CA ASP A 258 -4.63 19.08 10.78
C ASP A 258 -4.06 20.05 11.83
N HIS A 259 -4.83 21.03 12.32
CA HIS A 259 -4.42 21.92 13.40
C HIS A 259 -4.45 21.25 14.78
N LEU A 260 -5.39 20.33 15.01
CA LEU A 260 -5.43 19.50 16.22
C LEU A 260 -4.24 18.55 16.31
N ALA A 261 -3.77 18.11 15.14
CA ALA A 261 -2.59 17.28 14.94
C ALA A 261 -1.26 18.05 15.05
N ALA A 262 -1.20 19.30 14.59
CA ALA A 262 0.06 20.01 14.38
C ALA A 262 0.88 20.33 15.66
N ARG A 263 0.32 20.19 16.87
CA ARG A 263 1.02 20.48 18.13
C ARG A 263 1.73 19.28 18.76
N VAL A 264 1.40 18.05 18.34
CA VAL A 264 1.90 16.81 18.99
C VAL A 264 2.24 15.69 17.97
N ASP A 265 1.97 15.88 16.68
CA ASP A 265 1.99 14.75 15.74
C ASP A 265 3.30 14.59 14.96
N ALA A 266 3.78 13.36 14.97
CA ALA A 266 4.79 12.89 14.04
C ALA A 266 4.14 12.31 12.78
N LYS A 267 4.42 12.93 11.64
CA LYS A 267 3.99 12.44 10.31
C LYS A 267 4.81 11.22 9.90
N ARG A 268 4.16 10.16 9.40
CA ARG A 268 4.81 8.93 8.94
C ARG A 268 4.27 8.46 7.60
N GLU A 269 5.19 8.17 6.67
CA GLU A 269 4.92 7.57 5.37
C GLU A 269 5.24 6.06 5.42
N PRO A 270 4.25 5.17 5.18
CA PRO A 270 4.45 3.71 5.31
C PRO A 270 5.46 3.07 4.34
N VAL A 271 5.64 3.64 3.16
CA VAL A 271 6.50 3.09 2.09
C VAL A 271 7.29 4.24 1.49
N VAL A 272 8.62 4.10 1.44
CA VAL A 272 9.52 5.14 0.93
C VAL A 272 10.38 4.60 -0.21
N GLY A 273 10.54 5.38 -1.28
CA GLY A 273 11.48 5.08 -2.36
C GLY A 273 11.17 3.78 -3.13
N ASP A 274 12.14 2.87 -3.18
CA ASP A 274 12.06 1.59 -3.92
C ASP A 274 11.51 0.42 -3.07
N GLU A 275 11.11 0.65 -1.82
CA GLU A 275 10.52 -0.38 -0.93
C GLU A 275 9.25 -1.05 -1.51
N ILE A 276 8.57 -0.36 -2.42
CA ILE A 276 7.43 -0.92 -3.15
C ILE A 276 7.81 -2.18 -3.94
N LEU A 277 9.04 -2.29 -4.44
CA LEU A 277 9.52 -3.45 -5.19
C LEU A 277 9.45 -4.73 -4.36
N ASP A 278 9.86 -4.66 -3.10
CA ASP A 278 9.84 -5.82 -2.21
C ASP A 278 8.42 -6.22 -1.84
N VAL A 279 7.51 -5.25 -1.71
CA VAL A 279 6.07 -5.51 -1.56
C VAL A 279 5.50 -6.22 -2.79
N LEU A 280 5.82 -5.74 -3.99
CA LEU A 280 5.36 -6.34 -5.26
C LEU A 280 5.85 -7.79 -5.39
N LYS A 281 7.16 -8.04 -5.20
CA LYS A 281 7.72 -9.39 -5.26
C LYS A 281 7.07 -10.33 -4.25
N LYS A 282 6.94 -9.89 -2.99
CA LYS A 282 6.38 -10.72 -1.92
C LYS A 282 4.93 -11.12 -2.18
N ARG A 283 4.15 -10.25 -2.83
CA ARG A 283 2.73 -10.49 -3.13
C ARG A 283 2.48 -11.21 -4.46
N LEU A 284 3.34 -11.01 -5.46
CA LEU A 284 3.14 -11.54 -6.81
C LEU A 284 3.87 -12.87 -7.04
N LEU A 285 4.91 -13.16 -6.26
CA LEU A 285 5.74 -14.36 -6.41
C LEU A 285 5.47 -15.34 -5.28
N ALA A 286 5.56 -16.64 -5.56
CA ALA A 286 5.44 -17.69 -4.54
C ALA A 286 6.67 -17.72 -3.61
N GLN A 287 7.83 -17.30 -4.13
CA GLN A 287 9.09 -17.24 -3.40
C GLN A 287 9.98 -16.14 -3.97
N THR A 288 10.87 -15.59 -3.14
CA THR A 288 11.90 -14.67 -3.61
C THR A 288 12.80 -15.38 -4.62
N PRO A 289 13.11 -14.76 -5.76
CA PRO A 289 14.04 -15.34 -6.73
C PRO A 289 15.42 -15.60 -6.10
N PRO A 290 16.16 -16.61 -6.59
CA PRO A 290 17.51 -16.89 -6.11
C PRO A 290 18.41 -15.65 -6.25
N PRO A 291 19.10 -15.21 -5.17
CA PRO A 291 19.92 -13.98 -5.21
C PRO A 291 21.04 -14.03 -6.25
N ASP A 292 21.65 -15.19 -6.44
CA ASP A 292 22.69 -15.45 -7.44
C ASP A 292 22.17 -15.23 -8.88
N VAL A 293 20.98 -15.74 -9.20
CA VAL A 293 20.34 -15.53 -10.50
C VAL A 293 20.01 -14.05 -10.72
N ALA A 294 19.37 -13.40 -9.73
CA ALA A 294 19.04 -11.98 -9.81
C ALA A 294 20.29 -11.12 -10.00
N ASN A 295 21.37 -11.42 -9.27
CA ASN A 295 22.65 -10.73 -9.35
C ASN A 295 23.34 -10.93 -10.71
N GLN A 296 23.36 -12.15 -11.23
CA GLN A 296 23.93 -12.48 -12.54
C GLN A 296 23.21 -11.73 -13.66
N VAL A 297 21.88 -11.79 -13.68
CA VAL A 297 21.05 -11.12 -14.70
C VAL A 297 21.20 -9.60 -14.59
N ALA A 298 21.14 -9.04 -13.38
CA ALA A 298 21.28 -7.61 -13.14
C ALA A 298 22.64 -7.07 -13.61
N ASN A 299 23.73 -7.76 -13.30
CA ASN A 299 25.07 -7.38 -13.72
C ASN A 299 25.25 -7.47 -15.24
N ALA A 300 24.70 -8.51 -15.89
CA ALA A 300 24.79 -8.66 -17.34
C ALA A 300 24.05 -7.54 -18.09
N ILE A 301 22.84 -7.18 -17.64
CA ILE A 301 22.07 -6.08 -18.23
C ILE A 301 22.72 -4.74 -17.93
N ALA A 302 23.11 -4.47 -16.69
CA ALA A 302 23.81 -3.23 -16.34
C ALA A 302 25.10 -3.06 -17.14
N GLN A 303 25.89 -4.13 -17.31
CA GLN A 303 27.10 -4.12 -18.13
C GLN A 303 26.80 -3.78 -19.60
N SER A 304 25.74 -4.36 -20.17
CA SER A 304 25.35 -4.12 -21.57
C SER A 304 24.93 -2.66 -21.78
N VAL A 305 24.13 -2.11 -20.88
CA VAL A 305 23.70 -0.70 -20.89
C VAL A 305 24.90 0.23 -20.73
N THR A 306 25.81 -0.07 -19.79
CA THR A 306 27.02 0.73 -19.60
C THR A 306 27.93 0.70 -20.82
N GLN A 307 28.10 -0.44 -21.49
CA GLN A 307 28.88 -0.53 -22.73
C GLN A 307 28.31 0.36 -23.83
N TRP A 308 26.99 0.37 -24.01
CA TRP A 308 26.32 1.29 -24.94
C TRP A 308 26.58 2.74 -24.59
N LYS A 309 26.38 3.13 -23.32
CA LYS A 309 26.65 4.50 -22.84
C LYS A 309 28.11 4.92 -23.03
N MET A 310 29.06 4.01 -22.81
CA MET A 310 30.49 4.27 -23.01
C MET A 310 30.85 4.44 -24.48
N ALA A 311 30.19 3.73 -25.40
CA ALA A 311 30.39 3.87 -26.83
C ALA A 311 29.93 5.23 -27.35
N GLU A 312 28.88 5.80 -26.75
CA GLU A 312 28.34 7.12 -27.08
C GLU A 312 28.96 8.27 -26.24
N ALA A 313 29.81 7.96 -25.26
CA ALA A 313 30.33 8.95 -24.33
C ALA A 313 31.32 9.92 -25.01
N PRO A 314 31.10 11.25 -24.93
CA PRO A 314 31.92 12.25 -25.62
C PRO A 314 33.30 12.44 -25.00
N ASP A 315 33.47 12.12 -23.71
CA ASP A 315 34.72 12.35 -22.97
C ASP A 315 34.92 11.33 -21.82
N HIS A 316 36.07 11.44 -21.14
CA HIS A 316 36.43 10.59 -20.01
C HIS A 316 35.53 10.78 -18.78
N GLY A 317 34.99 11.98 -18.55
CA GLY A 317 34.07 12.25 -17.44
C GLY A 317 32.75 11.51 -17.62
N ALA A 318 32.18 11.54 -18.84
CA ALA A 318 30.98 10.81 -19.20
C ALA A 318 31.17 9.29 -19.10
N ARG A 319 32.34 8.77 -19.48
CA ARG A 319 32.68 7.33 -19.30
C ARG A 319 32.70 6.94 -17.82
N ARG A 320 33.34 7.75 -16.97
CA ARG A 320 33.37 7.51 -15.51
C ARG A 320 31.97 7.57 -14.89
N ALA A 321 31.14 8.52 -15.32
CA ALA A 321 29.76 8.60 -14.89
C ALA A 321 28.95 7.34 -15.26
N ALA A 322 29.17 6.77 -16.45
CA ALA A 322 28.52 5.53 -16.89
C ALA A 322 28.96 4.31 -16.05
N GLU A 323 30.23 4.27 -15.59
CA GLU A 323 30.73 3.24 -14.67
C GLU A 323 30.11 3.37 -13.27
N ASP A 324 30.03 4.59 -12.73
CA ASP A 324 29.38 4.84 -11.44
C ASP A 324 27.86 4.51 -11.49
N GLU A 325 27.22 4.78 -12.63
CA GLU A 325 25.82 4.42 -12.85
C GLU A 325 25.62 2.90 -12.96
N LYS A 326 26.58 2.15 -13.52
CA LYS A 326 26.52 0.68 -13.61
C LYS A 326 26.23 0.05 -12.26
N VAL A 327 26.98 0.46 -11.22
CA VAL A 327 26.86 -0.10 -9.86
C VAL A 327 25.46 0.15 -9.29
N ARG A 328 24.95 1.38 -9.46
CA ARG A 328 23.60 1.75 -9.01
C ARG A 328 22.52 1.00 -9.79
N LEU A 329 22.65 0.93 -11.11
CA LEU A 329 21.71 0.24 -11.99
C LEU A 329 21.66 -1.26 -11.69
N ALA A 330 22.81 -1.92 -11.57
CA ALA A 330 22.90 -3.33 -11.21
C ALA A 330 22.21 -3.60 -9.87
N LYS A 331 22.43 -2.75 -8.85
CA LYS A 331 21.78 -2.92 -7.55
C LYS A 331 20.26 -2.75 -7.63
N ARG A 332 19.77 -1.77 -8.39
CA ARG A 332 18.33 -1.57 -8.58
C ARG A 332 17.69 -2.73 -9.37
N LEU A 333 18.34 -3.21 -10.43
CA LEU A 333 17.88 -4.35 -11.22
C LEU A 333 17.82 -5.64 -10.40
N GLU A 334 18.83 -5.90 -9.57
CA GLU A 334 18.84 -7.05 -8.65
C GLU A 334 17.65 -6.98 -7.69
N THR A 335 17.40 -5.81 -7.09
CA THR A 335 16.25 -5.59 -6.21
C THR A 335 14.91 -5.73 -6.94
N ALA A 336 14.80 -5.28 -8.20
CA ALA A 336 13.55 -5.28 -8.93
C ALA A 336 13.20 -6.64 -9.58
N TYR A 337 14.15 -7.56 -9.70
CA TYR A 337 13.97 -8.83 -10.42
C TYR A 337 12.72 -9.61 -9.92
N PRO A 338 11.81 -10.06 -10.82
CA PRO A 338 11.95 -10.15 -12.29
C PRO A 338 11.48 -8.93 -13.08
N PHE A 339 11.14 -7.81 -12.45
CA PHE A 339 10.71 -6.60 -13.16
C PHE A 339 11.91 -5.76 -13.58
N HIS A 340 11.87 -5.22 -14.80
CA HIS A 340 12.86 -4.23 -15.20
C HIS A 340 12.58 -2.90 -14.48
N VAL A 341 13.62 -2.21 -13.99
CA VAL A 341 13.47 -0.95 -13.23
C VAL A 341 12.68 0.11 -13.99
N GLY A 342 12.87 0.20 -15.32
CA GLY A 342 12.12 1.13 -16.16
C GLY A 342 10.60 0.93 -16.17
N LEU A 343 10.11 -0.31 -15.96
CA LEU A 343 8.67 -0.56 -15.81
C LEU A 343 8.14 0.03 -14.50
N ILE A 344 8.91 -0.12 -13.42
CA ILE A 344 8.52 0.37 -12.11
C ILE A 344 8.63 1.90 -12.07
N ASP A 345 9.67 2.46 -12.69
CA ASP A 345 9.88 3.90 -12.80
C ASP A 345 8.73 4.56 -13.59
N LEU A 346 8.24 3.96 -14.68
CA LEU A 346 7.04 4.43 -15.38
C LEU A 346 5.83 4.57 -14.44
N MET A 347 5.56 3.54 -13.63
CA MET A 347 4.43 3.58 -12.70
C MET A 347 4.63 4.60 -11.57
N LYS A 348 5.87 4.77 -11.10
CA LYS A 348 6.22 5.71 -10.02
C LYS A 348 6.31 7.17 -10.46
N GLU A 349 6.64 7.43 -11.72
CA GLU A 349 6.89 8.79 -12.22
C GLU A 349 5.78 9.30 -13.14
N ARG A 350 5.24 8.43 -14.01
CA ARG A 350 4.16 8.80 -14.95
C ARG A 350 2.80 8.58 -14.31
N TRP A 351 2.49 7.34 -13.95
CA TRP A 351 1.15 6.99 -13.47
C TRP A 351 0.86 7.63 -12.11
N ALA A 352 1.89 7.82 -11.30
CA ALA A 352 1.82 8.56 -10.05
C ALA A 352 1.15 9.94 -10.15
N SER A 353 1.25 10.62 -11.29
CA SER A 353 0.60 11.92 -11.50
C SER A 353 -0.89 11.83 -11.85
N ILE A 354 -1.40 10.62 -12.12
CA ILE A 354 -2.80 10.36 -12.44
C ILE A 354 -3.60 10.35 -11.13
N PRO A 355 -4.64 11.20 -11.00
CA PRO A 355 -5.37 11.36 -9.74
C PRO A 355 -6.02 10.07 -9.20
N ASP A 356 -6.57 9.25 -10.09
CA ASP A 356 -7.31 8.04 -9.71
C ASP A 356 -6.41 6.79 -9.58
N PHE A 357 -5.11 6.93 -9.87
CA PHE A 357 -4.20 5.79 -9.86
C PHE A 357 -3.87 5.35 -8.43
N GLN A 358 -4.18 4.10 -8.13
CA GLN A 358 -3.95 3.52 -6.81
C GLN A 358 -2.55 2.92 -6.72
N ARG A 359 -1.52 3.76 -6.64
CA ARG A 359 -0.09 3.40 -6.81
C ARG A 359 0.32 1.98 -6.41
N THR A 360 0.12 1.55 -5.17
CA THR A 360 0.51 0.18 -4.75
C THR A 360 -0.50 -0.89 -5.18
N ARG A 361 -1.80 -0.67 -4.92
CA ARG A 361 -2.86 -1.67 -5.18
C ARG A 361 -3.06 -1.88 -6.68
N GLY A 362 -3.08 -0.78 -7.41
CA GLY A 362 -3.15 -0.73 -8.85
C GLY A 362 -1.93 -1.31 -9.53
N ALA A 363 -0.73 -1.06 -9.00
CA ALA A 363 0.46 -1.71 -9.51
C ALA A 363 0.43 -3.23 -9.32
N LEU A 364 0.04 -3.71 -8.13
CA LEU A 364 -0.14 -5.14 -7.88
C LEU A 364 -1.14 -5.77 -8.85
N ARG A 365 -2.29 -5.12 -9.04
CA ARG A 365 -3.35 -5.60 -9.93
C ARG A 365 -2.87 -5.69 -11.38
N PHE A 366 -2.26 -4.61 -11.88
CA PHE A 366 -1.74 -4.55 -13.23
C PHE A 366 -0.64 -5.60 -13.45
N LEU A 367 0.36 -5.63 -12.58
CA LEU A 367 1.49 -6.55 -12.71
C LEU A 367 1.08 -8.02 -12.54
N ALA A 368 0.07 -8.32 -11.73
CA ALA A 368 -0.47 -9.68 -11.65
C ALA A 368 -1.08 -10.14 -12.98
N ALA A 369 -1.89 -9.30 -13.63
CA ALA A 369 -2.45 -9.60 -14.95
C ALA A 369 -1.34 -9.77 -16.00
N VAL A 370 -0.33 -8.87 -15.98
CA VAL A 370 0.84 -8.95 -16.86
C VAL A 370 1.60 -10.25 -16.64
N LEU A 371 1.93 -10.61 -15.40
CA LEU A 371 2.70 -11.82 -15.08
C LEU A 371 1.96 -13.09 -15.49
N HIS A 372 0.65 -13.16 -15.20
CA HIS A 372 -0.20 -14.28 -15.60
C HIS A 372 -0.13 -14.51 -17.12
N LYS A 373 -0.32 -13.44 -17.89
CA LYS A 373 -0.32 -13.54 -19.35
C LYS A 373 1.08 -13.75 -19.92
N ALA A 374 2.06 -12.98 -19.47
CA ALA A 374 3.42 -12.99 -19.98
C ALA A 374 4.10 -14.36 -19.76
N LYS A 375 3.84 -15.04 -18.64
CA LYS A 375 4.35 -16.39 -18.38
C LYS A 375 3.88 -17.39 -19.44
N ARG A 376 2.62 -17.30 -19.87
CA ARG A 376 2.03 -18.19 -20.90
C ARG A 376 2.52 -17.90 -22.32
N LEU A 377 3.01 -16.69 -22.58
CA LEU A 377 3.61 -16.33 -23.87
C LEU A 377 5.04 -16.85 -24.02
N THR A 378 5.68 -17.28 -22.92
CA THR A 378 7.03 -17.88 -22.89
C THR A 378 8.07 -17.09 -23.69
N ARG A 379 7.97 -15.75 -23.67
CA ARG A 379 8.93 -14.86 -24.34
C ARG A 379 10.30 -14.99 -23.68
N GLN A 380 11.36 -14.98 -24.48
CA GLN A 380 12.74 -15.19 -24.04
C GLN A 380 13.34 -13.98 -23.29
N SER A 381 12.50 -13.13 -22.70
CA SER A 381 12.92 -11.94 -21.95
C SER A 381 13.43 -12.37 -20.57
N VAL A 382 14.58 -11.84 -20.16
CA VAL A 382 15.18 -12.10 -18.83
C VAL A 382 14.56 -11.25 -17.72
N PHE A 383 13.87 -10.18 -18.09
CA PHE A 383 13.04 -9.33 -17.22
C PHE A 383 11.66 -9.16 -17.84
N VAL A 384 10.68 -8.76 -17.04
CA VAL A 384 9.45 -8.15 -17.52
C VAL A 384 9.72 -6.67 -17.77
N CYS A 385 9.96 -6.30 -19.02
CA CYS A 385 10.18 -4.91 -19.44
C CYS A 385 8.86 -4.23 -19.86
N PRO A 386 8.82 -2.88 -19.97
CA PRO A 386 7.64 -2.17 -20.48
C PRO A 386 7.16 -2.70 -21.84
N GLY A 387 8.08 -2.93 -22.78
CA GLY A 387 7.74 -3.49 -24.09
C GLY A 387 7.26 -4.94 -24.07
N ASP A 388 7.46 -5.68 -22.97
CA ASP A 388 7.02 -7.07 -22.86
C ASP A 388 5.56 -7.19 -22.42
N ILE A 389 4.90 -6.08 -22.07
CA ILE A 389 3.51 -6.05 -21.64
C ILE A 389 2.60 -6.48 -22.80
N PRO A 390 1.80 -7.55 -22.63
CA PRO A 390 0.93 -8.05 -23.68
C PRO A 390 -0.36 -7.23 -23.74
N ILE A 391 -0.28 -5.99 -24.22
CA ILE A 391 -1.41 -5.05 -24.29
C ILE A 391 -2.52 -5.49 -25.26
N ASP A 392 -2.20 -6.43 -26.16
CA ASP A 392 -3.15 -7.10 -27.02
C ASP A 392 -4.11 -8.01 -26.25
N ASP A 393 -3.71 -8.50 -25.07
CA ASP A 393 -4.55 -9.24 -24.16
C ASP A 393 -5.62 -8.36 -23.50
N ALA A 394 -6.87 -8.83 -23.48
CA ALA A 394 -8.00 -8.06 -22.98
C ALA A 394 -7.92 -7.80 -21.47
N ASP A 395 -7.44 -8.77 -20.68
CA ASP A 395 -7.39 -8.64 -19.23
C ASP A 395 -6.27 -7.70 -18.81
N VAL A 396 -5.10 -7.80 -19.45
CA VAL A 396 -3.98 -6.86 -19.23
C VAL A 396 -4.39 -5.44 -19.62
N ARG A 397 -5.05 -5.28 -20.76
CA ARG A 397 -5.56 -3.98 -21.21
C ARG A 397 -6.61 -3.40 -20.27
N ASN A 398 -7.57 -4.21 -19.82
CA ASN A 398 -8.56 -3.78 -18.84
C ASN A 398 -7.87 -3.35 -17.53
N ALA A 399 -6.90 -4.13 -17.03
CA ALA A 399 -6.15 -3.78 -15.83
C ALA A 399 -5.41 -2.45 -15.99
N PHE A 400 -4.72 -2.23 -17.13
CA PHE A 400 -4.05 -0.97 -17.46
C PHE A 400 -5.02 0.22 -17.44
N PHE A 401 -6.09 0.18 -18.24
CA PHE A 401 -7.01 1.30 -18.40
C PHE A 401 -7.82 1.62 -17.15
N THR A 402 -8.04 0.66 -16.26
CA THR A 402 -8.64 0.94 -14.95
C THR A 402 -7.68 1.72 -14.03
N GLU A 403 -6.35 1.63 -14.21
CA GLU A 403 -5.39 2.43 -13.45
C GLU A 403 -5.11 3.79 -14.06
N VAL A 404 -4.95 3.87 -15.40
CA VAL A 404 -4.58 5.11 -16.07
C VAL A 404 -5.77 5.94 -16.56
N GLY A 405 -6.98 5.38 -16.55
CA GLY A 405 -8.17 5.99 -17.15
C GLY A 405 -8.10 6.05 -18.67
N GLN A 406 -8.90 6.91 -19.31
CA GLN A 406 -8.81 7.19 -20.76
C GLN A 406 -9.08 5.99 -21.69
N ARG A 407 -9.89 5.02 -21.26
CA ARG A 407 -10.22 3.84 -22.08
C ARG A 407 -10.94 4.20 -23.38
N GLU A 408 -11.99 5.02 -23.29
CA GLU A 408 -12.85 5.33 -24.44
C GLU A 408 -12.10 6.15 -25.51
N PRO A 409 -11.35 7.22 -25.17
CA PRO A 409 -10.63 8.00 -26.17
C PRO A 409 -9.55 7.22 -26.93
N PHE A 410 -8.97 6.17 -26.31
CA PHE A 410 -7.89 5.39 -26.90
C PHE A 410 -8.36 4.14 -27.65
N GLN A 411 -9.66 3.81 -27.65
CA GLN A 411 -10.14 2.56 -28.24
C GLN A 411 -9.82 2.43 -29.73
N SER A 412 -10.06 3.49 -30.51
CA SER A 412 -9.76 3.52 -31.95
C SER A 412 -8.27 3.39 -32.24
N VAL A 413 -7.43 4.04 -31.42
CA VAL A 413 -5.96 3.96 -31.50
C VAL A 413 -5.49 2.54 -31.22
N LEU A 414 -6.02 1.89 -30.18
CA LEU A 414 -5.66 0.52 -29.83
C LEU A 414 -6.04 -0.47 -30.92
N GLU A 415 -7.22 -0.31 -31.53
CA GLU A 415 -7.65 -1.16 -32.63
C GLU A 415 -6.77 -0.98 -33.87
N HIS A 416 -6.49 0.27 -34.25
CA HIS A 416 -5.69 0.59 -35.42
C HIS A 416 -4.21 0.18 -35.25
N ASP A 417 -3.63 0.41 -34.07
CA ASP A 417 -2.19 0.23 -33.88
C ASP A 417 -1.81 -1.12 -33.25
N PHE A 418 -2.66 -1.74 -32.41
CA PHE A 418 -2.29 -2.94 -31.63
C PHE A 418 -3.15 -4.18 -31.90
N THR A 419 -4.47 -4.09 -31.73
CA THR A 419 -5.33 -5.28 -31.61
C THR A 419 -5.96 -5.71 -32.92
N GLY A 420 -6.24 -4.77 -33.82
CA GLY A 420 -6.94 -5.03 -35.08
C GLY A 420 -6.25 -6.06 -35.99
N PRO A 421 -6.98 -6.65 -36.95
CA PRO A 421 -6.42 -7.64 -37.87
C PRO A 421 -5.27 -7.06 -38.72
N ASN A 422 -5.40 -5.79 -39.12
CA ASN A 422 -4.39 -5.06 -39.90
C ASN A 422 -3.57 -4.07 -39.04
N ALA A 423 -3.43 -4.34 -37.74
CA ALA A 423 -2.78 -3.43 -36.80
C ALA A 423 -1.38 -3.01 -37.25
N ARG A 424 -1.06 -1.73 -37.12
CA ARG A 424 0.18 -1.14 -37.63
C ARG A 424 1.43 -1.84 -37.09
N VAL A 425 1.48 -2.12 -35.78
CA VAL A 425 2.65 -2.78 -35.18
C VAL A 425 2.88 -4.19 -35.74
N LYS A 426 1.81 -4.95 -35.98
CA LYS A 426 1.89 -6.32 -36.54
C LYS A 426 2.45 -6.29 -37.96
N ARG A 427 2.01 -5.34 -38.78
CA ARG A 427 2.50 -5.17 -40.15
C ARG A 427 3.98 -4.85 -40.18
N ILE A 428 4.43 -3.92 -39.35
CA ILE A 428 5.85 -3.53 -39.27
C ILE A 428 6.69 -4.71 -38.77
N ASP A 429 6.24 -5.40 -37.70
CA ASP A 429 6.98 -6.55 -37.17
C ASP A 429 7.07 -7.70 -38.18
N ASN A 430 6.01 -7.98 -38.93
CA ASN A 430 6.05 -8.99 -40.00
C ASN A 430 7.04 -8.61 -41.10
N GLN A 431 7.04 -7.35 -41.54
CA GLN A 431 7.99 -6.86 -42.55
C GLN A 431 9.44 -6.93 -42.04
N VAL A 432 9.68 -6.55 -40.78
CA VAL A 432 11.02 -6.66 -40.15
C VAL A 432 11.45 -8.12 -40.03
N ALA A 433 10.52 -9.04 -39.71
CA ALA A 433 10.79 -10.47 -39.62
C ALA A 433 11.13 -11.09 -40.99
N GLU A 434 10.45 -10.67 -42.05
CA GLU A 434 10.77 -11.07 -43.43
C GLU A 434 12.17 -10.64 -43.85
N GLN A 435 12.57 -9.42 -43.48
CA GLN A 435 13.89 -8.86 -43.79
C GLN A 435 15.00 -9.41 -42.89
N ASN A 436 14.69 -9.67 -41.62
CA ASN A 436 15.62 -10.18 -40.62
C ASN A 436 14.93 -11.21 -39.71
N PRO A 437 14.98 -12.51 -40.06
CA PRO A 437 14.32 -13.57 -39.31
C PRO A 437 14.75 -13.66 -37.83
N ALA A 438 15.96 -13.21 -37.48
CA ALA A 438 16.42 -13.19 -36.09
C ALA A 438 15.62 -12.21 -35.20
N LEU A 439 14.95 -11.22 -35.79
CA LEU A 439 14.11 -10.25 -35.07
C LEU A 439 12.64 -10.68 -34.95
N ALA A 440 12.25 -11.79 -35.59
CA ALA A 440 10.85 -12.25 -35.58
C ALA A 440 10.31 -12.49 -34.16
N SER A 441 11.15 -13.03 -33.28
CA SER A 441 10.80 -13.25 -31.86
C SER A 441 10.90 -11.99 -31.00
N VAL A 442 11.60 -10.95 -31.48
CA VAL A 442 11.81 -9.70 -30.75
C VAL A 442 10.61 -8.77 -30.87
N ARG A 443 9.97 -8.71 -32.04
CA ARG A 443 8.81 -7.83 -32.32
C ARG A 443 9.06 -6.37 -31.93
N PRO A 444 10.08 -5.72 -32.51
CA PRO A 444 10.53 -4.39 -32.09
C PRO A 444 9.43 -3.32 -32.17
N ALA A 445 8.56 -3.33 -33.19
CA ALA A 445 7.50 -2.35 -33.34
C ALA A 445 6.47 -2.49 -32.21
N MET A 446 6.03 -3.71 -31.90
CA MET A 446 5.16 -3.98 -30.75
C MET A 446 5.80 -3.51 -29.45
N ARG A 447 7.07 -3.89 -29.17
CA ARG A 447 7.73 -3.54 -27.89
C ARG A 447 7.91 -2.04 -27.71
N LEU A 448 8.28 -1.32 -28.77
CA LEU A 448 8.43 0.13 -28.74
C LEU A 448 7.09 0.82 -28.56
N ALA A 449 6.07 0.45 -29.35
CA ALA A 449 4.74 1.06 -29.25
C ALA A 449 4.12 0.81 -27.87
N THR A 450 4.24 -0.40 -27.32
CA THR A 450 3.79 -0.69 -25.96
C THR A 450 4.51 0.17 -24.94
N THR A 451 5.83 0.32 -25.05
CA THR A 451 6.60 1.17 -24.11
C THR A 451 6.17 2.65 -24.16
N ILE A 452 5.81 3.14 -25.35
CA ILE A 452 5.33 4.53 -25.54
C ILE A 452 3.90 4.73 -25.00
N LEU A 453 3.06 3.70 -25.09
CA LEU A 453 1.70 3.73 -24.58
C LEU A 453 1.64 3.75 -23.05
N MET A 454 2.62 3.10 -22.38
CA MET A 454 2.75 3.04 -20.91
C MET A 454 3.27 4.33 -20.32
#